data_AF-H1LZA0-F1
#
_entry.id   AF-H1LZA0-F1
#
_cell.length_a   1.000
_cell.length_b   1.000
_cell.length_c   1.000
_cell.angle_alpha   90.00
_cell.angle_beta   90.00
_cell.angle_gamma   90.00
#
_symmetry.space_group_name_H-M   'P 1'
#
loop_
_entity.id
_entity.type
_entity.pdbx_description
1 polymer ?
#
loop_
_entity_poly.entity_id
_entity_poly.type
_entity_poly.pdbx_seq_one_letter_code
_entity_poly.pdbx_strand_id
1 'polypeptide(L)'
;MLEVNSESLNPRCVRNSGATKNYMKMLDYCKTYKVSIVLDSDAHCEIDVGNHEKSIALLESISFPEELVVNRSIEALSEYIMLPTQKIGNKK
;
A
#
# COMPACT_ATOMS: atom_id res chain seq x y z
N MET A 1 -1.26 7.79 -8.54
CA MET A 1 -1.00 6.89 -7.40
C MET A 1 -0.50 5.57 -7.96
N LEU A 2 0.55 4.98 -7.37
CA LEU A 2 1.09 3.68 -7.77
C LEU A 2 0.94 2.66 -6.62
N GLU A 3 0.74 1.39 -6.96
CA GLU A 3 0.56 0.31 -5.98
C GLU A 3 1.91 -0.28 -5.53
N VAL A 4 2.03 -0.57 -4.24
CA VAL A 4 3.02 -1.50 -3.69
C VAL A 4 2.28 -2.73 -3.17
N ASN A 5 2.34 -3.80 -3.96
CA ASN A 5 1.65 -5.06 -3.70
C ASN A 5 2.53 -5.96 -2.84
N SER A 6 2.00 -6.37 -1.69
CA SER A 6 2.71 -7.18 -0.70
C SER A 6 2.97 -8.61 -1.17
N GLU A 7 2.07 -9.20 -1.95
CA GLU A 7 2.24 -10.54 -2.51
C GLU A 7 3.30 -10.58 -3.61
N SER A 8 3.53 -9.48 -4.32
CA SER A 8 4.65 -9.37 -5.27
C SER A 8 6.02 -9.50 -4.59
N LEU A 9 6.11 -9.19 -3.29
CA LEU A 9 7.31 -9.35 -2.46
C LEU A 9 7.39 -10.71 -1.75
N ASN A 10 6.42 -11.60 -1.98
CA ASN A 10 6.43 -12.94 -1.39
C ASN A 10 7.63 -13.75 -1.92
N PRO A 11 8.46 -14.34 -1.04
CA PRO A 11 9.61 -15.13 -1.48
C PRO A 11 9.26 -16.30 -2.40
N ARG A 12 8.02 -16.81 -2.30
CA ARG A 12 7.48 -17.90 -3.11
C ARG A 12 6.94 -17.43 -4.46
N CYS A 13 6.81 -16.12 -4.68
CA CYS A 13 6.34 -15.58 -5.95
C CYS A 13 7.39 -15.78 -7.05
N VAL A 14 6.94 -16.13 -8.26
CA VAL A 14 7.82 -16.29 -9.43
C VAL A 14 8.61 -15.03 -9.79
N ARG A 15 8.15 -13.85 -9.32
CA ARG A 15 8.72 -12.52 -9.56
C ARG A 15 9.74 -12.10 -8.51
N ASN A 16 9.96 -12.89 -7.44
CA ASN A 16 10.78 -12.53 -6.29
C ASN A 16 12.18 -12.01 -6.68
N SER A 17 12.82 -12.60 -7.68
CA SER A 17 14.17 -12.19 -8.13
C SER A 17 14.26 -10.76 -8.69
N GLY A 18 13.13 -10.14 -9.08
CA GLY A 18 13.10 -8.78 -9.65
C GLY A 18 12.16 -7.79 -8.96
N ALA A 19 11.17 -8.27 -8.19
CA ALA A 19 10.14 -7.43 -7.60
C ALA A 19 10.72 -6.35 -6.68
N THR A 20 11.56 -6.72 -5.71
CA THR A 20 12.20 -5.77 -4.78
C THR A 20 12.99 -4.71 -5.54
N LYS A 21 13.80 -5.10 -6.53
CA LYS A 21 14.60 -4.15 -7.33
C LYS A 21 13.71 -3.16 -8.09
N ASN A 22 12.61 -3.64 -8.66
CA ASN A 22 11.67 -2.80 -9.39
C ASN A 22 10.94 -1.83 -8.45
N TYR A 23 10.50 -2.30 -7.28
CA TYR A 23 9.91 -1.43 -6.27
C TYR A 23 10.89 -0.39 -5.76
N MET A 24 12.14 -0.74 -5.48
CA MET A 24 13.17 0.23 -5.08
C MET A 24 13.30 1.38 -6.10
N LYS A 25 13.34 1.04 -7.40
CA LYS A 25 13.40 2.05 -8.46
C LYS A 25 12.14 2.90 -8.54
N MET A 26 10.96 2.27 -8.46
CA MET A 26 9.69 2.97 -8.47
C MET A 26 9.56 3.93 -7.28
N LEU A 27 9.89 3.45 -6.07
CA LEU A 27 9.80 4.20 -4.82
C LEU A 27 10.77 5.38 -4.78
N ASP A 28 11.96 5.25 -5.37
CA ASP A 28 12.90 6.37 -5.54
C ASP A 28 12.31 7.49 -6.41
N TYR A 29 11.66 7.12 -7.52
CA TYR A 29 10.93 8.09 -8.34
C TYR A 29 9.73 8.68 -7.61
N CYS A 30 8.96 7.88 -6.88
CA CYS A 30 7.84 8.38 -6.07
C CYS A 30 8.31 9.40 -5.02
N LYS A 31 9.44 9.14 -4.36
CA LYS A 31 10.09 10.09 -3.43
C LYS A 31 10.47 11.39 -4.15
N THR A 32 11.13 11.27 -5.29
CA THR A 32 11.66 12.41 -6.07
C THR A 32 10.55 13.30 -6.61
N TYR A 33 9.52 12.70 -7.20
CA TYR A 33 8.41 13.40 -7.84
C TYR A 33 7.20 13.62 -6.93
N LYS A 34 7.31 13.27 -5.64
CA LYS A 34 6.23 13.40 -4.65
C LYS A 34 4.93 12.71 -5.09
N VAL A 35 5.06 11.54 -5.71
CA VAL A 35 3.93 10.73 -6.16
C VAL A 35 3.52 9.79 -5.03
N SER A 36 2.26 9.89 -4.62
CA SER A 36 1.70 9.02 -3.59
C SER A 36 1.58 7.56 -4.04
N ILE A 37 1.73 6.65 -3.09
CA ILE A 37 1.56 5.20 -3.27
C ILE A 37 0.40 4.68 -2.41
N VAL A 38 -0.10 3.50 -2.76
CA VAL A 38 -1.03 2.72 -1.95
C VAL A 38 -0.44 1.35 -1.67
N LEU A 39 -0.57 0.87 -0.43
CA LEU A 39 -0.23 -0.50 -0.08
C LEU A 39 -1.42 -1.42 -0.34
N ASP A 40 -1.19 -2.58 -0.94
CA ASP A 40 -2.21 -3.61 -1.09
C ASP A 40 -1.65 -4.98 -0.70
N SER A 41 -2.52 -5.83 -0.17
CA SER A 41 -2.21 -7.23 0.16
C SER A 41 -2.25 -8.13 -1.07
N ASP A 42 -3.12 -7.83 -2.05
CA ASP A 42 -3.47 -8.70 -3.18
C ASP A 42 -3.80 -10.13 -2.69
N ALA A 43 -4.62 -10.19 -1.65
CA ALA A 43 -4.94 -11.41 -0.94
C ALA A 43 -5.74 -12.38 -1.82
N HIS A 44 -5.26 -13.62 -1.92
CA HIS A 44 -5.94 -14.71 -2.64
C HIS A 44 -6.79 -15.60 -1.71
N CYS A 45 -6.70 -15.38 -0.39
CA CYS A 45 -7.52 -16.01 0.64
C CYS A 45 -7.76 -15.03 1.80
N GLU A 46 -8.77 -15.33 2.62
CA GLU A 46 -9.26 -14.44 3.67
C GLU A 46 -8.24 -14.13 4.76
N ILE A 47 -7.30 -15.05 5.03
CA ILE A 47 -6.28 -14.88 6.07
C ILE A 47 -5.21 -13.84 5.69
N ASP A 48 -5.03 -13.57 4.40
CA ASP A 48 -4.04 -12.61 3.90
C ASP A 48 -4.63 -11.21 3.68
N VAL A 49 -5.93 -11.01 3.87
CA VAL A 49 -6.58 -9.71 3.68
C VAL A 49 -5.97 -8.67 4.62
N GLY A 50 -5.41 -7.61 4.04
CA GLY A 50 -4.74 -6.54 4.80
C GLY A 50 -3.34 -6.90 5.30
N ASN A 51 -2.80 -8.06 4.93
CA ASN A 51 -1.43 -8.43 5.25
C ASN A 51 -0.45 -7.60 4.41
N HIS A 52 0.01 -6.49 4.97
CA HIS A 52 0.97 -5.58 4.35
C HIS A 52 2.41 -5.74 4.89
N GLU A 53 2.70 -6.79 5.66
CA GLU A 53 3.97 -6.92 6.39
C GLU A 53 5.21 -6.75 5.48
N LYS A 54 5.18 -7.35 4.28
CA LYS A 54 6.31 -7.33 3.36
C LYS A 54 6.51 -5.96 2.71
N SER A 55 5.43 -5.28 2.33
CA SER A 55 5.50 -3.95 1.74
C SER A 55 5.90 -2.91 2.79
N ILE A 56 5.38 -3.02 4.01
CA ILE A 56 5.79 -2.19 5.16
C ILE A 56 7.29 -2.37 5.44
N ALA A 57 7.78 -3.60 5.56
CA ALA A 57 9.20 -3.86 5.79
C ALA A 57 10.10 -3.27 4.70
N LEU A 58 9.66 -3.33 3.43
CA LEU A 58 10.38 -2.67 2.33
C LEU A 58 10.41 -1.14 2.50
N LEU A 59 9.27 -0.51 2.80
CA LEU A 59 9.20 0.94 3.00
C LEU A 59 10.06 1.41 4.19
N GLU A 60 10.05 0.66 5.30
CA GLU A 60 10.87 0.93 6.48
C GLU A 60 12.36 0.86 6.14
N SER A 61 12.78 -0.16 5.40
CA SER A 61 14.20 -0.36 5.02
C SER A 61 14.80 0.79 4.22
N ILE A 62 13.96 1.60 3.56
CA ILE A 62 14.38 2.76 2.77
C ILE A 62 13.95 4.09 3.38
N SER A 63 13.38 4.08 4.59
CA SER A 63 12.77 5.25 5.21
C SER A 63 11.85 6.00 4.23
N PHE A 64 10.87 5.29 3.69
CA PHE A 64 9.91 5.92 2.77
C PHE A 64 9.02 6.93 3.50
N PRO A 65 8.78 8.12 2.93
CA PRO A 65 7.91 9.14 3.53
C PRO A 65 6.50 8.61 3.72
N GLU A 66 6.08 8.47 4.98
CA GLU A 66 4.76 7.98 5.33
C GLU A 66 3.65 8.88 4.76
N GLU A 67 3.89 10.19 4.64
CA GLU A 67 2.91 11.14 4.08
C GLU A 67 2.52 10.85 2.62
N LEU A 68 3.38 10.13 1.88
CA LEU A 68 3.10 9.68 0.52
C LEU A 68 2.35 8.34 0.47
N VAL A 69 2.09 7.69 1.61
CA VAL A 69 1.26 6.47 1.69
C VAL A 69 -0.20 6.88 1.91
N VAL A 70 -1.05 6.59 0.91
CA VAL A 70 -2.45 7.05 0.90
C VAL A 70 -3.28 6.36 1.98
N ASN A 71 -3.09 5.06 2.17
CA ASN A 71 -3.84 4.27 3.15
C ASN A 71 -3.18 4.20 4.54
N ARG A 72 -2.36 5.21 4.91
CA ARG A 72 -1.82 5.35 6.28
C ARG A 72 -2.90 5.67 7.32
N SER A 73 -3.99 6.31 6.89
CA SER A 73 -5.15 6.61 7.73
C SER A 73 -6.41 6.78 6.88
N ILE A 74 -7.57 6.76 7.51
CA ILE A 74 -8.87 7.00 6.85
C ILE A 74 -8.93 8.43 6.31
N GLU A 75 -8.39 9.38 7.07
CA GLU A 75 -8.36 10.81 6.72
C GLU A 75 -7.51 11.02 5.46
N ALA A 76 -6.30 10.43 5.42
CA ALA A 76 -5.44 10.48 4.24
C ALA A 76 -6.09 9.86 3.00
N LEU A 77 -6.74 8.70 3.17
CA LEU A 77 -7.44 8.01 2.10
C LEU A 77 -8.62 8.84 1.57
N SER A 78 -9.31 9.58 2.45
CA SER A 78 -10.47 10.41 2.09
C SER A 78 -10.15 11.56 1.13
N GLU A 79 -8.87 11.95 1.01
CA GLU A 79 -8.42 12.94 0.03
C GLU A 79 -8.46 12.40 -1.41
N TYR A 80 -8.45 11.06 -1.58
CA TYR A 80 -8.37 10.39 -2.88
C TYR A 80 -9.68 9.73 -3.29
N ILE A 81 -10.50 9.33 -2.33
CA ILE A 81 -11.79 8.67 -2.58
C ILE A 81 -12.91 9.29 -1.74
N MET A 82 -14.11 9.31 -2.28
CA MET A 82 -15.29 9.64 -1.49
C MET A 82 -15.58 8.49 -0.53
N LEU A 83 -15.45 8.74 0.78
CA LEU A 83 -15.87 7.78 1.77
C LEU A 83 -17.40 7.69 1.82
N PRO A 84 -17.98 6.48 1.96
CA PRO A 84 -19.40 6.35 2.20
C PRO A 84 -19.78 7.15 3.44
N THR A 85 -20.75 8.06 3.30
CA THR A 85 -21.36 8.68 4.48
C THR A 85 -22.07 7.58 5.26
N GLN A 86 -21.64 7.32 6.50
CA GLN A 86 -22.41 6.47 7.39
C GLN A 86 -23.78 7.13 7.56
N LYS A 87 -24.81 6.57 6.94
CA LYS A 87 -26.18 6.78 7.44
C LYS A 87 -26.20 6.11 8.80
N ILE A 88 -26.05 6.91 9.86
CA ILE A 88 -26.42 6.51 11.21
C ILE A 88 -27.91 6.18 11.13
N GLY A 89 -28.21 4.90 10.95
CA GLY A 89 -29.57 4.41 11.03
C GLY A 89 -30.02 4.64 12.45
N ASN A 90 -30.86 5.65 12.67
CA ASN A 90 -31.74 5.72 13.83
C ASN A 90 -32.61 4.44 13.80
N LYS A 91 -32.15 3.39 14.48
CA LYS A 91 -33.01 2.27 14.86
C LYS A 91 -33.94 2.82 15.95
N LYS A 92 -35.18 3.06 15.54
CA LYS A 92 -36.33 3.12 16.46
C LYS A 92 -36.48 1.80 17.18
#